data_AF-A0A093W747-F1
#
_entry.id   AF-A0A093W747-F1
#
_cell.length_a   1.000
_cell.length_b   1.000
_cell.length_c   1.000
_cell.angle_alpha   90.00
_cell.angle_beta   90.00
_cell.angle_gamma   90.00
#
_symmetry.space_group_name_H-M   'P 1'
#
loop_
_entity.id
_entity.type
_entity.pdbx_description
1 polymer ?
#
loop_
_entity_poly.entity_id
_entity_poly.type
_entity_poly.pdbx_seq_one_letter_code
_entity_poly.pdbx_strand_id
1 'polypeptide(L)'
;MQYLEQLRQVIGLRGYGQKNPLDEYKRESFELFQNLLNKIKENLILFLSNLEVSLETPNNKTSNQKNNSSTEKVEGCLLTHNTKEKISRNEKCPATGKKFKQCCGSLI
;
A
#
# COMPACT_ATOMS: atom_id res chain seq x y z
N MET A 1 15.58 21.69 7.67
CA MET A 1 15.60 23.01 8.33
C MET A 1 16.54 23.08 9.54
N GLN A 2 16.56 22.11 10.45
CA GLN A 2 17.36 22.15 11.69
C GLN A 2 18.82 22.61 11.54
N TYR A 3 19.54 22.14 10.50
CA TYR A 3 20.92 22.59 10.22
C TYR A 3 21.07 24.09 9.94
N LEU A 4 20.11 24.74 9.26
CA LEU A 4 20.16 26.19 9.01
C LEU A 4 19.86 27.01 10.27
N GLU A 5 18.98 26.49 11.14
CA GLU A 5 18.68 27.08 12.45
C GLU A 5 19.94 27.07 13.35
N GLN A 6 20.63 25.92 13.40
CA GLN A 6 21.90 25.75 14.12
C GLN A 6 23.00 26.63 13.53
N LEU A 7 23.11 26.68 12.19
CA LEU A 7 24.08 27.55 11.51
C LEU A 7 23.86 29.02 11.91
N ARG A 8 22.61 29.50 11.90
CA ARG A 8 22.25 30.87 12.30
C ARG A 8 22.63 31.18 13.75
N GLN A 9 22.48 30.22 14.67
CA GLN A 9 22.86 30.37 16.08
C GLN A 9 24.38 30.47 16.29
N VAL A 10 25.17 29.72 15.50
CA VAL A 10 26.63 29.59 15.72
C VAL A 10 27.45 30.58 14.87
N ILE A 11 26.94 31.05 13.72
CA ILE A 11 27.72 31.85 12.77
C ILE A 11 28.24 33.18 13.35
N GLY A 12 27.53 33.76 14.33
CA GLY A 12 27.97 34.97 15.02
C GLY A 12 29.35 34.85 15.66
N LEU A 13 29.76 33.65 16.06
CA LEU A 13 31.09 33.38 16.63
C LEU A 13 32.23 33.61 15.61
N ARG A 14 31.95 33.62 14.30
CA ARG A 14 32.96 33.90 13.26
C ARG A 14 33.39 35.36 13.21
N GLY A 15 32.57 36.27 13.77
CA GLY A 15 32.92 37.69 13.91
C GLY A 15 34.16 37.92 14.79
N TYR A 16 34.37 37.09 15.81
CA TYR A 16 35.58 37.13 16.64
C TYR A 16 36.87 36.81 15.85
N GLY A 17 36.74 36.06 14.74
CA GLY A 17 37.83 35.77 13.81
C GLY A 17 38.01 36.80 12.69
N GLN A 18 37.45 38.01 12.83
CA GLN A 18 37.48 39.09 11.84
C GLN A 18 36.86 38.73 10.47
N LYS A 19 36.07 37.66 10.40
CA LYS A 19 35.31 37.26 9.20
C LYS A 19 33.88 37.78 9.26
N ASN A 20 33.37 38.27 8.14
CA ASN A 20 31.96 38.68 8.01
C ASN A 20 31.02 37.49 8.22
N PRO A 21 30.18 37.48 9.29
CA PRO A 21 29.29 36.35 9.55
C PRO A 21 28.24 36.14 8.46
N LEU A 22 27.80 37.23 7.81
CA LEU A 22 26.81 37.19 6.73
C LEU A 22 27.32 36.47 5.48
N ASP A 23 28.60 36.63 5.13
CA ASP A 23 29.14 36.03 3.91
C ASP A 23 29.51 34.56 4.13
N GLU A 24 30.02 34.21 5.31
CA GLU A 24 30.18 32.81 5.73
C GLU A 24 28.81 32.09 5.81
N TYR A 25 27.76 32.74 6.35
CA TYR A 25 26.40 32.19 6.35
C TYR A 25 25.88 31.92 4.93
N LYS A 26 26.03 32.88 4.00
CA LYS A 26 25.62 32.70 2.60
C LYS A 26 26.33 31.52 1.94
N ARG A 27 27.66 31.39 2.14
CA ARG A 27 28.44 30.28 1.55
C ARG A 27 27.97 28.93 2.07
N GLU A 28 27.89 28.77 3.39
CA GLU A 28 27.58 27.47 4.01
C GLU A 28 26.10 27.10 3.87
N SER A 29 25.17 28.07 3.91
CA SER A 29 23.75 27.80 3.65
C SER A 29 23.48 27.41 2.19
N PHE A 30 24.23 27.97 1.23
CA PHE A 30 24.14 27.57 -0.17
C PHE A 30 24.66 26.14 -0.39
N GLU A 31 25.81 25.79 0.19
CA GLU A 31 26.36 24.43 0.13
C GLU A 31 25.41 23.37 0.74
N LEU A 32 24.84 23.66 1.92
CA LEU A 32 23.82 22.82 2.54
C LEU A 32 22.57 22.66 1.65
N PHE A 33 22.17 23.71 0.94
CA PHE A 33 21.03 23.67 0.01
C PHE A 33 21.34 22.85 -1.25
N GLN A 34 22.53 22.98 -1.84
CA GLN A 34 22.95 22.13 -2.97
C GLN A 34 22.97 20.65 -2.58
N ASN A 35 23.50 20.33 -1.40
CA ASN A 35 23.51 18.97 -0.86
C ASN A 35 22.10 18.43 -0.60
N LEU A 36 21.16 19.28 -0.14
CA LEU A 36 19.75 18.91 -0.01
C LEU A 36 19.12 18.59 -1.37
N LEU A 37 19.35 19.42 -2.40
CA LEU A 37 18.84 19.18 -3.75
C LEU A 37 19.35 17.88 -4.35
N ASN A 38 20.63 17.55 -4.15
CA ASN A 38 21.20 16.28 -4.63
C ASN A 38 20.55 15.08 -3.94
N LYS A 39 20.40 15.12 -2.60
CA LYS A 39 19.67 14.08 -1.85
C LYS A 39 18.23 13.91 -2.34
N ILE A 40 17.52 14.99 -2.67
CA ILE A 40 16.15 14.90 -3.19
C ILE A 40 16.13 14.16 -4.54
N LYS A 41 17.08 14.44 -5.45
CA LYS A 41 17.20 13.74 -6.73
C LYS A 41 17.49 12.24 -6.54
N GLU A 42 18.45 11.91 -5.69
CA GLU A 42 18.82 10.52 -5.37
C GLU A 42 17.63 9.75 -4.78
N ASN A 43 16.91 10.35 -3.81
CA ASN A 43 15.72 9.73 -3.23
C ASN A 43 14.58 9.57 -4.23
N LEU A 44 14.38 10.51 -5.17
CA LEU A 44 13.39 10.37 -6.25
C LEU A 44 13.75 9.22 -7.19
N ILE A 45 15.01 9.10 -7.60
CA ILE A 45 15.47 8.00 -8.44
C ILE A 45 15.26 6.67 -7.70
N LEU A 46 15.71 6.58 -6.44
CA LEU A 46 15.56 5.38 -5.62
C LEU A 46 14.09 5.01 -5.40
N PHE A 47 13.21 5.99 -5.17
CA PHE A 47 11.77 5.77 -5.02
C PHE A 47 11.14 5.23 -6.30
N LEU A 48 11.46 5.81 -7.46
CA LEU A 48 10.95 5.37 -8.75
C LEU A 48 11.50 3.99 -9.16
N SER A 49 12.76 3.69 -8.87
CA SER A 49 13.37 2.38 -9.15
C SER A 49 12.77 1.24 -8.31
N ASN A 50 12.25 1.53 -7.12
CA ASN A 50 11.60 0.56 -6.25
C ASN A 50 10.05 0.57 -6.37
N LEU A 51 9.49 1.32 -7.33
CA LEU A 51 8.05 1.43 -7.53
C LEU A 51 7.50 0.22 -8.29
N GLU A 52 6.98 -0.76 -7.56
CA GLU A 52 6.26 -1.89 -8.17
C GLU A 52 4.83 -1.47 -8.57
N VAL A 53 4.56 -1.39 -9.87
CA VAL A 53 3.24 -1.02 -10.41
C VAL A 53 2.43 -2.29 -10.69
N SER A 54 1.54 -2.65 -9.78
CA SER A 54 0.55 -3.71 -9.99
C SER A 54 -0.51 -3.27 -11.02
N LEU A 55 -0.27 -3.58 -12.29
CA LEU A 55 -1.27 -3.46 -13.34
C LEU A 55 -2.29 -4.59 -13.21
N GLU A 56 -3.46 -4.28 -12.63
CA GLU A 56 -4.62 -5.17 -12.68
C GLU A 56 -5.09 -5.34 -14.12
N THR A 57 -4.55 -6.35 -14.80
CA THR A 57 -5.05 -6.77 -16.12
C THR A 57 -6.48 -7.29 -15.97
N PRO A 58 -7.48 -6.72 -16.68
CA PRO A 58 -8.85 -7.23 -16.68
C PRO A 58 -8.89 -8.57 -17.43
N ASN A 59 -8.53 -9.64 -16.72
CA ASN A 59 -8.48 -10.99 -17.27
C ASN A 59 -9.90 -11.49 -17.55
N ASN A 60 -10.28 -11.45 -18.83
CA ASN A 60 -11.35 -12.26 -19.39
C ASN A 60 -11.04 -13.76 -19.16
N LYS A 61 -11.50 -14.31 -18.04
CA LYS A 61 -11.33 -15.72 -17.68
C LYS A 61 -12.26 -16.61 -18.51
N THR A 62 -11.87 -16.90 -19.75
CA THR A 62 -12.47 -17.96 -20.56
C THR A 62 -11.41 -18.91 -21.09
N SER A 63 -11.14 -19.98 -20.35
CA SER A 63 -10.65 -21.27 -20.86
C SER A 63 -10.84 -22.38 -19.82
N ASN A 64 -11.99 -23.06 -19.94
CA ASN A 64 -12.18 -24.47 -19.59
C ASN A 64 -11.04 -25.34 -20.18
N GLN A 65 -10.59 -26.49 -19.68
CA GLN A 65 -10.93 -27.40 -18.56
C GLN A 65 -9.71 -28.39 -18.39
N LYS A 66 -9.57 -29.38 -17.50
CA LYS A 66 -10.44 -30.14 -16.56
C LYS A 66 -9.59 -30.95 -15.54
N ASN A 67 -10.24 -31.71 -14.64
CA ASN A 67 -9.81 -32.97 -13.98
C ASN A 67 -8.52 -32.96 -13.11
N ASN A 68 -8.56 -33.05 -11.77
CA ASN A 68 -9.27 -34.08 -10.97
C ASN A 68 -9.78 -33.59 -9.60
N SER A 69 -10.81 -34.28 -9.09
CA SER A 69 -11.45 -34.21 -7.74
C SER A 69 -10.52 -33.91 -6.56
N SER A 70 -10.86 -33.11 -5.54
CA SER A 70 -12.09 -33.21 -4.70
C SER A 70 -12.40 -31.95 -3.87
N THR A 71 -13.66 -31.81 -3.45
CA THR A 71 -14.18 -31.03 -2.31
C THR A 71 -13.26 -31.11 -1.06
N GLU A 72 -13.15 -30.11 -0.18
CA GLU A 72 -14.24 -29.36 0.48
C GLU A 72 -13.73 -28.03 1.09
N LYS A 73 -14.50 -26.93 1.02
CA LYS A 73 -14.39 -25.79 1.96
C LYS A 73 -15.79 -25.40 2.42
N VAL A 74 -16.11 -25.68 3.68
CA VAL A 74 -17.36 -25.28 4.33
C VAL A 74 -17.00 -24.58 5.64
N GLU A 75 -17.07 -23.26 5.64
CA GLU A 75 -17.28 -22.48 6.86
C GLU A 75 -18.37 -21.43 6.58
N GLY A 76 -19.44 -21.44 7.39
CA GLY A 76 -20.34 -20.30 7.58
C GLY A 76 -21.20 -19.79 6.41
N CYS A 77 -21.25 -20.49 5.26
CA CYS A 77 -22.07 -20.24 4.07
C CYS A 77 -22.84 -18.88 3.97
N LEU A 78 -22.29 -17.93 3.22
CA LEU A 78 -23.09 -16.93 2.51
C LEU A 78 -23.17 -17.32 1.03
N LEU A 79 -24.40 -17.51 0.52
CA LEU A 79 -24.62 -17.75 -0.91
C LEU A 79 -24.28 -16.49 -1.70
N THR A 80 -23.14 -16.48 -2.40
CA THR A 80 -22.87 -15.51 -3.46
C THR A 80 -23.63 -15.90 -4.74
N HIS A 81 -24.96 -15.92 -4.65
CA HIS A 81 -25.84 -15.94 -5.81
C HIS A 81 -26.92 -14.88 -5.65
N ASN A 82 -26.88 -13.88 -6.53
CA ASN A 82 -27.87 -12.80 -6.61
C ASN A 82 -29.19 -13.32 -7.19
N THR A 83 -29.91 -14.14 -6.42
CA THR A 83 -31.30 -14.51 -6.68
C THR A 83 -32.16 -13.88 -5.60
N LYS A 84 -33.08 -12.98 -5.98
CA LYS A 84 -33.97 -12.23 -5.07
C LYS A 84 -35.06 -13.11 -4.41
N GLU A 85 -34.89 -14.43 -4.45
CA GLU A 85 -35.85 -15.44 -4.02
C GLU A 85 -35.38 -16.11 -2.74
N LYS A 86 -36.30 -16.22 -1.77
CA LYS A 86 -36.01 -16.80 -0.45
C LYS A 86 -36.12 -18.33 -0.54
N ILE A 87 -34.97 -19.01 -0.65
CA ILE A 87 -34.87 -20.48 -0.65
C ILE A 87 -35.51 -21.05 0.63
N SER A 88 -36.34 -22.09 0.50
CA SER A 88 -37.06 -22.67 1.63
C SER A 88 -36.15 -23.55 2.51
N ARG A 89 -36.39 -23.53 3.84
CA ARG A 89 -35.54 -24.20 4.85
C ARG A 89 -35.37 -25.72 4.62
N ASN A 90 -36.31 -26.36 3.92
CA ASN A 90 -36.30 -27.79 3.61
C ASN A 90 -35.90 -28.12 2.15
N GLU A 91 -35.66 -27.10 1.32
CA GLU A 91 -35.32 -27.22 -0.10
C GLU A 91 -33.88 -27.70 -0.30
N LYS A 92 -33.55 -28.21 -1.49
CA LYS A 92 -32.19 -28.70 -1.79
C LYS A 92 -31.22 -27.53 -1.88
N CYS A 93 -30.17 -27.56 -1.08
CA CYS A 93 -29.13 -26.55 -1.06
C CYS A 93 -28.30 -26.60 -2.35
N PRO A 94 -28.10 -25.47 -3.06
CA PRO A 94 -27.36 -25.47 -4.33
C PRO A 94 -25.88 -25.86 -4.17
N ALA A 95 -25.29 -25.72 -2.98
CA ALA A 95 -23.89 -26.06 -2.73
C ALA A 95 -23.63 -27.56 -2.44
N THR A 96 -24.61 -28.28 -1.88
CA THR A 96 -24.40 -29.65 -1.34
C THR A 96 -25.53 -30.64 -1.62
N GLY A 97 -26.65 -30.22 -2.22
CA GLY A 97 -27.82 -31.06 -2.50
C GLY A 97 -28.65 -31.51 -1.28
N LYS A 98 -28.11 -31.37 -0.06
CA LYS A 98 -28.79 -31.62 1.23
C LYS A 98 -29.87 -30.57 1.50
N LYS A 99 -30.78 -30.79 2.46
CA LYS A 99 -31.79 -29.78 2.83
C LYS A 99 -31.10 -28.51 3.34
N PHE A 100 -31.59 -27.32 2.99
CA PHE A 100 -30.94 -26.04 3.31
C PHE A 100 -30.60 -25.89 4.80
N LYS A 101 -31.50 -26.31 5.71
CA LYS A 101 -31.28 -26.35 7.17
C LYS A 101 -30.15 -27.26 7.67
N GLN A 102 -29.63 -28.15 6.82
CA GLN A 102 -28.55 -29.11 7.10
C GLN A 102 -27.25 -28.76 6.34
N CYS A 103 -27.19 -27.55 5.77
CA CYS A 103 -26.00 -26.99 5.14
C CYS A 103 -25.89 -25.51 5.55
N CYS A 104 -26.31 -24.58 4.68
CA CYS A 104 -26.15 -23.14 4.90
C CYS A 104 -27.06 -22.54 5.99
N GLY A 105 -28.22 -23.15 6.25
CA GLY A 105 -29.17 -22.73 7.29
C GLY A 105 -29.09 -23.58 8.56
N SER A 106 -27.95 -24.24 8.80
CA SER A 106 -27.68 -24.89 10.10
C SER A 106 -27.30 -23.81 11.09
N LEU A 107 -28.10 -23.65 12.14
CA LEU A 107 -27.60 -23.03 13.36
C LEU A 107 -26.56 -23.98 13.95
N ILE A 108 -25.41 -23.43 14.32
CA ILE A 108 -24.45 -24.04 15.24
C ILE A 108 -25.01 -23.91 16.67
#